data_AF-A0A945PPK5-F1
#
_entry.id   AF-A0A945PPK5-F1
#
_cell.length_a   1.000
_cell.length_b   1.000
_cell.length_c   1.000
_cell.angle_alpha   90.00
_cell.angle_beta   90.00
_cell.angle_gamma   90.00
#
_symmetry.space_group_name_H-M   'P 1'
#
loop_
_entity.id
_entity.type
_entity.pdbx_description
1 polymer ?
#
loop_
_entity_poly.entity_id
_entity_poly.type
_entity_poly.pdbx_seq_one_letter_code
_entity_poly.pdbx_strand_id
1 'polypeptide(L)'
;MRFQPSIPLLIATLAMASCHAPQSTDSTAIALFNGHDLTGWFPDIPDADDASGIAPSFIARDGMLVSLGLPVGHLITHESYANYKLVVEYRWPGETGNCGVLVHSSTLRRLYKTFPQSLEVQMHAGNAGDFWCIGESISVPNESDRRGGAPDTWGGKEGQSRRILNLTDDSENPPGEWNRLEVICKGDTIHVWVNGDHVNDGFDCTTTKGQIAIQAEGVECEFRKIELTPLKN
;
A
#
# COMPACT_ATOMS: atom_id res chain seq x y z
N MET A 1 55.87 -62.50 -38.25
CA MET A 1 55.62 -62.02 -36.87
C MET A 1 55.70 -60.50 -36.85
N ARG A 2 54.56 -59.81 -36.81
CA ARG A 2 54.46 -58.37 -36.53
C ARG A 2 53.28 -58.19 -35.58
N PHE A 3 53.57 -57.82 -34.34
CA PHE A 3 52.59 -57.50 -33.31
C PHE A 3 52.04 -56.09 -33.55
N GLN A 4 50.71 -55.94 -33.64
CA GLN A 4 50.05 -54.65 -33.48
C GLN A 4 49.52 -54.54 -32.04
N PRO A 5 49.79 -53.45 -31.31
CA PRO A 5 49.20 -53.22 -30.00
C PRO A 5 47.81 -52.58 -30.15
N SER A 6 46.84 -53.13 -29.42
CA SER A 6 45.48 -52.61 -29.27
C SER A 6 45.47 -51.46 -28.27
N ILE A 7 44.94 -50.30 -28.69
CA ILE A 7 44.72 -49.12 -27.83
C ILE A 7 43.31 -49.23 -27.22
N PRO A 8 43.13 -49.16 -25.89
CA PRO A 8 41.80 -49.18 -25.29
C PRO A 8 41.13 -47.80 -25.42
N LEU A 9 39.87 -47.81 -25.87
CA LEU A 9 38.99 -46.64 -25.97
C LEU A 9 38.44 -46.28 -24.59
N LEU A 10 38.87 -45.14 -24.05
CA LEU A 10 38.38 -44.59 -22.77
C LEU A 10 37.03 -43.89 -23.02
N ILE A 11 35.92 -44.46 -22.52
CA ILE A 11 34.60 -43.83 -22.54
C ILE A 11 34.53 -42.86 -21.34
N ALA A 12 34.59 -41.55 -21.61
CA ALA A 12 34.36 -40.52 -20.61
C ALA A 12 32.84 -40.32 -20.41
N THR A 13 32.32 -40.70 -19.26
CA THR A 13 30.94 -40.41 -18.85
C THR A 13 30.84 -38.95 -18.39
N LEU A 14 30.21 -38.12 -19.21
CA LEU A 14 29.94 -36.72 -18.90
C LEU A 14 28.79 -36.65 -17.89
N ALA A 15 29.10 -36.39 -16.61
CA ALA A 15 28.10 -36.14 -15.59
C ALA A 15 27.46 -34.76 -15.83
N MET A 16 26.22 -34.74 -16.32
CA MET A 16 25.42 -33.53 -16.43
C MET A 16 25.01 -33.09 -15.03
N ALA A 17 25.72 -32.10 -14.47
CA ALA A 17 25.28 -31.41 -13.27
C ALA A 17 24.07 -30.54 -13.63
N SER A 18 22.87 -31.01 -13.28
CA SER A 18 21.65 -30.18 -13.33
C SER A 18 21.77 -29.07 -12.29
N CYS A 19 22.14 -27.87 -12.74
CA CYS A 19 21.94 -26.63 -11.99
C CYS A 19 20.44 -26.43 -11.74
N HIS A 20 19.93 -26.90 -10.59
CA HIS A 20 18.64 -26.44 -10.09
C HIS A 20 18.84 -25.04 -9.55
N ALA A 21 18.46 -24.03 -10.35
CA ALA A 21 18.23 -22.70 -9.81
C ALA A 21 17.12 -22.81 -8.74
N PRO A 22 17.29 -22.24 -7.54
CA PRO A 22 16.23 -22.25 -6.54
C PRO A 22 15.02 -21.50 -7.14
N GLN A 23 13.90 -22.21 -7.30
CA GLN A 23 12.62 -21.57 -7.58
C GLN A 23 12.31 -20.60 -6.44
N SER A 24 12.04 -19.34 -6.78
CA SER A 24 11.43 -18.41 -5.84
C SER A 24 10.12 -19.04 -5.37
N THR A 25 10.04 -19.33 -4.07
CA THR A 25 8.74 -19.62 -3.45
C THR A 25 8.00 -18.29 -3.43
N ASP A 26 7.25 -17.99 -4.49
CA ASP A 26 6.35 -16.85 -4.49
C ASP A 26 5.35 -17.05 -3.35
N SER A 27 5.32 -16.08 -2.45
CA SER A 27 4.35 -16.03 -1.36
C SER A 27 2.95 -15.89 -1.95
N THR A 28 2.01 -16.66 -1.42
CA THR A 28 0.61 -16.59 -1.86
C THR A 28 0.02 -15.24 -1.48
N ALA A 29 -0.64 -14.60 -2.43
CA ALA A 29 -1.38 -13.36 -2.19
C ALA A 29 -2.64 -13.61 -1.33
N ILE A 30 -2.92 -12.67 -0.44
CA ILE A 30 -4.05 -12.68 0.50
C ILE A 30 -5.02 -11.58 0.08
N ALA A 31 -6.23 -11.95 -0.31
CA ALA A 31 -7.31 -10.99 -0.53
C ALA A 31 -7.75 -10.43 0.83
N LEU A 32 -7.48 -9.15 1.08
CA LEU A 32 -7.90 -8.48 2.31
C LEU A 32 -9.39 -8.15 2.29
N PHE A 33 -9.98 -7.94 1.12
CA PHE A 33 -11.42 -7.87 0.93
C PHE A 33 -11.93 -9.15 0.23
N ASN A 34 -12.99 -9.74 0.76
CA ASN A 34 -13.47 -11.05 0.32
C ASN A 34 -14.49 -10.99 -0.85
N GLY A 35 -14.86 -9.81 -1.32
CA GLY A 35 -15.86 -9.64 -2.39
C GLY A 35 -17.32 -9.68 -1.94
N HIS A 36 -17.60 -9.81 -0.64
CA HIS A 36 -18.96 -10.06 -0.15
C HIS A 36 -19.33 -9.19 1.04
N ASP A 37 -18.44 -9.04 2.01
CA ASP A 37 -18.66 -8.27 3.24
C ASP A 37 -17.35 -7.73 3.81
N LEU A 38 -17.43 -7.02 4.93
CA LEU A 38 -16.27 -6.39 5.58
C LEU A 38 -15.59 -7.31 6.60
N THR A 39 -15.77 -8.64 6.53
CA THR A 39 -15.08 -9.59 7.41
C THR A 39 -13.56 -9.38 7.32
N GLY A 40 -12.90 -9.31 8.47
CA GLY A 40 -11.46 -8.99 8.56
C GLY A 40 -11.18 -7.53 8.85
N TRP A 41 -12.21 -6.68 8.89
CA TRP A 41 -12.10 -5.25 9.12
C TRP A 41 -13.03 -4.77 10.23
N PHE A 42 -12.68 -3.62 10.83
CA PHE A 42 -13.57 -2.86 11.69
C PHE A 42 -13.56 -1.37 11.31
N PRO A 43 -14.71 -0.68 11.38
CA PRO A 43 -14.76 0.75 11.15
C PRO A 43 -14.39 1.53 12.42
N ASP A 44 -13.64 2.63 12.25
CA ASP A 44 -13.39 3.67 13.26
C ASP A 44 -13.93 5.00 12.73
N ILE A 45 -15.15 5.36 13.18
CA ILE A 45 -15.91 6.52 12.72
C ILE A 45 -16.16 7.45 13.90
N PRO A 46 -15.49 8.61 14.01
CA PRO A 46 -15.65 9.52 15.14
C PRO A 46 -17.09 9.94 15.43
N ASP A 47 -17.88 10.21 14.40
CA ASP A 47 -19.29 10.62 14.55
C ASP A 47 -20.17 9.55 15.22
N ALA A 48 -19.73 8.28 15.24
CA ALA A 48 -20.44 7.18 15.88
C ALA A 48 -20.38 7.23 17.42
N ASP A 49 -19.43 7.97 17.99
CA ASP A 49 -19.28 8.10 19.44
C ASP A 49 -20.43 8.90 20.06
N ASP A 50 -20.92 9.91 19.34
CA ASP A 50 -21.92 10.86 19.82
C ASP A 50 -23.34 10.54 19.33
N ALA A 51 -23.49 9.63 18.35
CA ALA A 51 -24.78 9.32 17.74
C ALA A 51 -24.96 7.82 17.45
N SER A 52 -26.12 7.29 17.84
CA SER A 52 -26.54 5.93 17.44
C SER A 52 -27.17 5.94 16.05
N GLY A 53 -26.89 4.91 15.24
CA GLY A 53 -27.56 4.70 13.96
C GLY A 53 -27.07 5.63 12.84
N ILE A 54 -25.84 6.13 12.95
CA ILE A 54 -25.19 6.84 11.84
C ILE A 54 -25.12 5.94 10.59
N ALA A 55 -25.17 6.56 9.41
CA ALA A 55 -24.93 5.84 8.17
C ALA A 55 -23.52 5.22 8.17
N PRO A 56 -23.33 4.03 7.58
CA PRO A 56 -22.00 3.46 7.45
C PRO A 56 -21.16 4.31 6.48
N SER A 57 -19.87 4.46 6.78
CA SER A 57 -18.91 5.06 5.84
C SER A 57 -18.38 4.07 4.82
N PHE A 58 -18.55 2.76 5.08
CA PHE A 58 -18.03 1.69 4.22
C PHE A 58 -19.07 0.59 4.06
N ILE A 59 -19.20 0.07 2.84
CA ILE A 59 -20.11 -1.03 2.52
C ILE A 59 -19.45 -2.02 1.56
N ALA A 60 -20.02 -3.22 1.46
CA ALA A 60 -19.79 -4.12 0.33
C ALA A 60 -20.95 -3.97 -0.66
N ARG A 61 -20.64 -3.70 -1.93
CA ARG A 61 -21.64 -3.49 -2.98
C ARG A 61 -21.09 -4.03 -4.30
N ASP A 62 -21.86 -4.89 -4.97
CA ASP A 62 -21.53 -5.43 -6.30
C ASP A 62 -20.13 -6.07 -6.40
N GLY A 63 -19.72 -6.80 -5.36
CA GLY A 63 -18.40 -7.45 -5.33
C GLY A 63 -17.24 -6.51 -4.98
N MET A 64 -17.53 -5.26 -4.61
CA MET A 64 -16.55 -4.22 -4.29
C MET A 64 -16.69 -3.77 -2.84
N LEU A 65 -15.58 -3.33 -2.26
CA LEU A 65 -15.58 -2.50 -1.07
C LEU A 65 -15.79 -1.07 -1.53
N VAL A 66 -16.73 -0.36 -0.91
CA VAL A 66 -17.04 1.02 -1.26
C VAL A 66 -16.85 1.88 -0.02
N SER A 67 -15.95 2.86 -0.14
CA SER A 67 -15.88 4.00 0.79
C SER A 67 -16.91 5.03 0.33
N LEU A 68 -17.86 5.38 1.19
CA LEU A 68 -18.94 6.33 0.87
C LEU A 68 -18.52 7.80 1.08
N GLY A 69 -17.29 8.03 1.53
CA GLY A 69 -16.73 9.36 1.81
C GLY A 69 -17.22 9.98 3.11
N LEU A 70 -18.50 9.79 3.46
CA LEU A 70 -19.10 10.29 4.70
C LEU A 70 -19.95 9.22 5.40
N PRO A 71 -20.02 9.23 6.75
CA PRO A 71 -19.23 10.05 7.67
C PRO A 71 -17.72 9.82 7.56
N VAL A 72 -16.89 10.79 7.95
CA VAL A 72 -15.43 10.64 7.85
C VAL A 72 -14.95 9.55 8.80
N GLY A 73 -14.01 8.73 8.35
CA GLY A 73 -13.41 7.70 9.20
C GLY A 73 -12.58 6.71 8.42
N HIS A 74 -12.28 5.59 9.07
CA HIS A 74 -11.37 4.59 8.52
C HIS A 74 -11.95 3.18 8.67
N LEU A 75 -11.75 2.34 7.66
CA LEU A 75 -11.96 0.91 7.74
C LEU A 75 -10.61 0.24 7.91
N ILE A 76 -10.40 -0.48 9.02
CA ILE A 76 -9.09 -0.91 9.48
C ILE A 76 -9.04 -2.43 9.57
N THR A 77 -7.97 -3.05 9.06
CA THR A 77 -7.78 -4.51 9.17
C THR A 77 -7.64 -4.92 10.63
N HIS A 78 -8.20 -6.06 11.03
CA HIS A 78 -7.93 -6.62 12.37
C HIS A 78 -6.45 -6.98 12.55
N GLU A 79 -5.84 -7.55 11.52
CA GLU A 79 -4.45 -7.99 11.55
C GLU A 79 -3.47 -6.87 11.25
N SER A 80 -2.25 -7.01 11.78
CA SER A 80 -1.11 -6.15 11.48
C SER A 80 -0.10 -6.85 10.59
N TYR A 81 0.39 -6.14 9.58
CA TYR A 81 1.29 -6.65 8.57
C TYR A 81 2.64 -5.93 8.62
N ALA A 82 3.69 -6.67 8.28
CA ALA A 82 5.04 -6.17 8.03
C ALA A 82 5.52 -6.81 6.73
N ASN A 83 6.50 -6.20 6.05
CA ASN A 83 7.13 -6.71 4.82
C ASN A 83 6.12 -7.29 3.82
N TYR A 84 5.52 -6.44 3.00
CA TYR A 84 4.49 -6.87 2.05
C TYR A 84 4.46 -5.99 0.80
N LYS A 85 3.93 -6.56 -0.27
CA LYS A 85 3.40 -5.83 -1.41
C LYS A 85 1.88 -5.76 -1.27
N LEU A 86 1.34 -4.55 -1.23
CA LEU A 86 -0.08 -4.28 -1.25
C LEU A 86 -0.47 -3.80 -2.66
N VAL A 87 -1.50 -4.39 -3.23
CA VAL A 87 -2.09 -3.99 -4.50
C VAL A 87 -3.52 -3.59 -4.26
N VAL A 88 -3.85 -2.37 -4.65
CA VAL A 88 -5.19 -1.79 -4.55
C VAL A 88 -5.66 -1.37 -5.94
N GLU A 89 -6.84 -1.82 -6.35
CA GLU A 89 -7.49 -1.34 -7.56
C GLU A 89 -8.73 -0.55 -7.18
N TYR A 90 -8.71 0.75 -7.47
CA TYR A 90 -9.72 1.71 -7.04
C TYR A 90 -10.24 2.54 -8.20
N ARG A 91 -11.41 3.17 -8.04
CA ARG A 91 -11.92 4.19 -8.97
C ARG A 91 -12.79 5.21 -8.27
N TRP A 92 -12.92 6.36 -8.92
CA TRP A 92 -13.93 7.37 -8.63
C TRP A 92 -15.14 7.13 -9.54
N PRO A 93 -16.28 6.58 -9.07
CA PRO A 93 -17.42 6.26 -9.94
C PRO A 93 -18.15 7.50 -10.47
N GLY A 94 -17.93 8.67 -9.86
CA GLY A 94 -18.55 9.94 -10.23
C GLY A 94 -17.61 11.11 -9.92
N GLU A 95 -18.01 11.97 -8.98
CA GLU A 95 -17.14 13.04 -8.48
C GLU A 95 -15.87 12.47 -7.87
N THR A 96 -14.74 13.12 -8.15
CA THR A 96 -13.45 12.80 -7.55
C THR A 96 -13.23 13.59 -6.28
N GLY A 97 -12.41 13.08 -5.37
CA GLY A 97 -12.06 13.80 -4.15
C GLY A 97 -10.99 13.07 -3.37
N ASN A 98 -11.23 12.85 -2.07
CA ASN A 98 -10.21 12.36 -1.15
C ASN A 98 -10.49 10.94 -0.64
N CYS A 99 -9.45 10.12 -0.63
CA CYS A 99 -9.40 8.78 -0.06
C CYS A 99 -7.91 8.41 0.08
N GLY A 100 -7.59 7.29 0.71
CA GLY A 100 -6.21 6.93 0.96
C GLY A 100 -6.08 5.52 1.51
N VAL A 101 -4.89 4.97 1.34
CA VAL A 101 -4.46 3.74 1.98
C VAL A 101 -3.44 4.11 3.05
N LEU A 102 -3.79 3.90 4.31
CA LEU A 102 -2.91 4.14 5.43
C LEU A 102 -2.20 2.83 5.75
N VAL A 103 -0.87 2.84 5.63
CA VAL A 103 -0.02 1.71 5.94
C VAL A 103 0.60 1.87 7.33
N HIS A 104 0.80 0.73 7.99
CA HIS A 104 1.34 0.66 9.34
C HIS A 104 0.52 1.47 10.36
N SER A 105 -0.81 1.45 10.20
CA SER A 105 -1.74 2.08 11.14
C SER A 105 -1.64 1.44 12.53
N SER A 106 -1.74 2.26 13.57
CA SER A 106 -1.65 1.82 14.97
C SER A 106 -2.65 2.54 15.88
N THR A 107 -2.24 3.66 16.50
CA THR A 107 -3.07 4.38 17.47
C THR A 107 -4.22 5.09 16.76
N LEU A 108 -5.46 4.69 17.04
CA LEU A 108 -6.66 5.31 16.48
C LEU A 108 -6.73 6.81 16.82
N ARG A 109 -7.25 7.60 15.87
CA ARG A 109 -7.60 9.02 16.08
C ARG A 109 -6.44 9.87 16.65
N ARG A 110 -5.21 9.51 16.34
CA ARG A 110 -3.97 10.15 16.82
C ARG A 110 -3.89 11.63 16.44
N LEU A 111 -4.38 11.98 15.25
CA LEU A 111 -4.31 13.33 14.69
C LEU A 111 -5.72 13.84 14.39
N TYR A 112 -6.01 15.09 14.81
CA TYR A 112 -7.31 15.75 14.68
C TYR A 112 -8.51 14.92 15.18
N LYS A 113 -8.26 14.00 16.13
CA LYS A 113 -9.25 13.04 16.65
C LYS A 113 -9.91 12.18 15.57
N THR A 114 -9.27 12.04 14.40
CA THR A 114 -9.85 11.39 13.22
C THR A 114 -8.88 10.39 12.60
N PHE A 115 -7.64 10.81 12.33
CA PHE A 115 -6.70 9.98 11.58
C PHE A 115 -5.90 9.05 12.51
N PRO A 116 -5.77 7.75 12.18
CA PRO A 116 -4.92 6.84 12.93
C PRO A 116 -3.44 7.14 12.68
N GLN A 117 -2.61 6.94 13.70
CA GLN A 117 -1.16 7.01 13.57
C GLN A 117 -0.68 6.04 12.48
N SER A 118 -0.04 6.55 11.44
CA SER A 118 0.30 5.80 10.21
C SER A 118 1.17 6.60 9.24
N LEU A 119 1.57 5.95 8.15
CA LEU A 119 2.00 6.59 6.92
C LEU A 119 0.90 6.39 5.88
N GLU A 120 0.32 7.47 5.38
CA GLU A 120 -0.72 7.43 4.35
C GLU A 120 -0.09 7.51 2.96
N VAL A 121 -0.48 6.57 2.09
CA VAL A 121 -0.32 6.66 0.65
C VAL A 121 -1.62 7.25 0.09
N GLN A 122 -1.54 8.53 -0.27
CA GLN A 122 -2.68 9.35 -0.66
C GLN A 122 -3.35 8.80 -1.93
N MET A 123 -4.66 8.95 -2.03
CA MET A 123 -5.42 8.69 -3.25
C MET A 123 -6.26 9.90 -3.68
N HIS A 124 -6.10 11.07 -3.05
CA HIS A 124 -6.71 12.31 -3.51
C HIS A 124 -6.45 12.52 -5.00
N ALA A 125 -7.51 12.77 -5.77
CA ALA A 125 -7.41 12.90 -7.22
C ALA A 125 -6.41 13.98 -7.64
N GLY A 126 -5.53 13.62 -8.58
CA GLY A 126 -4.40 14.43 -9.06
C GLY A 126 -3.17 14.33 -8.16
N ASN A 127 -3.24 13.66 -7.02
CA ASN A 127 -2.17 13.57 -6.01
C ASN A 127 -1.97 12.14 -5.49
N ALA A 128 -2.42 11.12 -6.23
CA ALA A 128 -2.25 9.74 -5.81
C ALA A 128 -0.77 9.38 -5.64
N GLY A 129 -0.44 8.74 -4.52
CA GLY A 129 0.92 8.35 -4.17
C GLY A 129 1.74 9.38 -3.39
N ASP A 130 1.18 10.56 -3.10
CA ASP A 130 1.76 11.45 -2.08
C ASP A 130 1.84 10.71 -0.74
N PHE A 131 2.87 11.00 0.04
CA PHE A 131 2.90 10.56 1.44
C PHE A 131 2.28 11.61 2.34
N TRP A 132 1.46 11.17 3.28
CA TRP A 132 1.05 11.95 4.43
C TRP A 132 1.50 11.29 5.73
N CYS A 133 2.36 12.00 6.46
CA CYS A 133 2.85 11.57 7.77
C CYS A 133 1.79 11.85 8.85
N ILE A 134 1.36 10.81 9.59
CA ILE A 134 0.35 10.95 10.65
C ILE A 134 0.89 10.34 11.94
N GLY A 135 1.46 11.17 12.82
CA GLY A 135 2.16 10.71 14.03
C GLY A 135 3.45 9.92 13.77
N GLU A 136 3.71 9.55 12.52
CA GLU A 136 4.92 8.88 12.02
C GLU A 136 5.73 9.84 11.12
N SER A 137 6.86 9.37 10.60
CA SER A 137 7.67 10.08 9.60
C SER A 137 8.35 9.10 8.65
N ILE A 138 8.62 9.59 7.45
CA ILE A 138 9.34 8.91 6.37
C ILE A 138 10.21 9.95 5.66
N SER A 139 11.44 9.57 5.33
CA SER A 139 12.36 10.37 4.55
C SER A 139 12.22 10.02 3.07
N VAL A 140 12.41 10.99 2.18
CA VAL A 140 12.45 10.74 0.73
C VAL A 140 13.66 11.42 0.08
N PRO A 141 14.09 11.03 -1.11
CA PRO A 141 15.07 11.81 -1.86
C PRO A 141 14.52 13.21 -2.18
N ASN A 142 15.37 14.24 -2.08
CA ASN A 142 15.06 15.64 -2.40
C ASN A 142 13.87 16.21 -1.58
N GLU A 143 13.79 15.91 -0.27
CA GLU A 143 12.66 16.35 0.58
C GLU A 143 12.38 17.86 0.52
N SER A 144 13.42 18.69 0.41
CA SER A 144 13.27 20.15 0.35
C SER A 144 12.45 20.64 -0.83
N ASP A 145 12.43 19.89 -1.93
CA ASP A 145 11.63 20.22 -3.12
C ASP A 145 10.21 19.65 -3.04
N ARG A 146 10.00 18.69 -2.13
CA ARG A 146 8.79 17.85 -2.06
C ARG A 146 7.95 18.11 -0.81
N ARG A 147 8.48 18.82 0.17
CA ARG A 147 7.80 19.22 1.41
C ARG A 147 7.67 20.73 1.46
N GLY A 148 6.53 21.20 1.97
CA GLY A 148 6.35 22.62 2.29
C GLY A 148 7.12 23.03 3.55
N GLY A 149 7.49 24.30 3.66
CA GLY A 149 8.10 24.85 4.88
C GLY A 149 9.55 24.44 5.11
N ALA A 150 10.16 24.96 6.18
CA ALA A 150 11.56 24.70 6.52
C ALA A 150 11.75 23.31 7.14
N PRO A 151 12.94 22.67 7.03
CA PRO A 151 13.16 21.30 7.50
C PRO A 151 12.82 21.03 8.97
N ASP A 152 13.01 22.01 9.85
CA ASP A 152 12.65 21.93 11.27
C ASP A 152 11.14 21.90 11.53
N THR A 153 10.32 22.22 10.52
CA THR A 153 8.84 22.16 10.58
C THR A 153 8.27 20.83 10.09
N TRP A 154 9.09 19.94 9.54
CA TRP A 154 8.62 18.66 8.98
C TRP A 154 8.28 17.66 10.09
N GLY A 155 7.32 16.76 9.80
CA GLY A 155 6.95 15.67 10.71
C GLY A 155 5.50 15.24 10.53
N GLY A 156 4.98 14.46 11.48
CA GLY A 156 3.62 13.88 11.42
C GLY A 156 2.60 14.51 12.37
N LYS A 157 2.94 15.56 13.11
CA LYS A 157 2.06 16.17 14.14
C LYS A 157 1.27 17.35 13.59
N GLU A 158 0.24 17.74 14.34
CA GLU A 158 -0.53 18.96 14.07
C GLU A 158 0.40 20.18 13.97
N GLY A 159 0.18 21.00 12.95
CA GLY A 159 0.99 22.20 12.67
C GLY A 159 2.31 21.93 11.94
N GLN A 160 2.70 20.67 11.73
CA GLN A 160 3.89 20.31 10.96
C GLN A 160 3.60 20.17 9.46
N SER A 161 4.66 20.23 8.65
CA SER A 161 4.59 19.88 7.23
C SER A 161 4.56 18.37 7.06
N ARG A 162 3.34 17.84 6.94
CA ARG A 162 3.05 16.40 6.92
C ARG A 162 3.03 15.77 5.54
N ARG A 163 2.80 16.57 4.50
CA ARG A 163 2.68 16.11 3.12
C ARG A 163 4.04 16.06 2.44
N ILE A 164 4.27 15.01 1.66
CA ILE A 164 5.39 14.85 0.75
C ILE A 164 4.81 14.59 -0.64
N LEU A 165 5.07 15.51 -1.57
CA LEU A 165 4.62 15.40 -2.97
C LEU A 165 5.26 14.19 -3.65
N ASN A 166 4.50 13.45 -4.45
CA ASN A 166 5.01 12.37 -5.29
C ASN A 166 5.88 12.90 -6.47
N LEU A 167 6.43 12.00 -7.28
CA LEU A 167 7.42 12.30 -8.32
C LEU A 167 6.83 12.60 -9.71
N THR A 168 5.53 12.39 -9.89
CA THR A 168 4.88 12.35 -11.20
C THR A 168 3.62 13.20 -11.22
N ASP A 169 3.34 13.79 -12.37
CA ASP A 169 2.03 14.35 -12.68
C ASP A 169 1.26 13.34 -13.56
N ASP A 170 -0.07 13.32 -13.45
CA ASP A 170 -0.98 12.58 -14.34
C ASP A 170 -0.84 11.05 -14.41
N SER A 171 -0.31 10.41 -13.36
CA SER A 171 -0.23 8.94 -13.26
C SER A 171 -1.61 8.26 -13.08
N GLU A 172 -2.67 9.02 -12.82
CA GLU A 172 -4.03 8.52 -12.60
C GLU A 172 -4.87 8.48 -13.89
N ASN A 173 -5.70 7.45 -14.03
CA ASN A 173 -6.74 7.39 -15.04
C ASN A 173 -7.90 8.33 -14.67
N PRO A 174 -8.67 8.81 -15.68
CA PRO A 174 -9.83 9.68 -15.45
C PRO A 174 -10.91 9.07 -14.55
N PRO A 175 -11.83 9.90 -14.01
CA PRO A 175 -12.98 9.41 -13.24
C PRO A 175 -13.79 8.37 -14.04
N GLY A 176 -14.26 7.33 -13.35
CA GLY A 176 -14.96 6.18 -13.92
C GLY A 176 -14.04 5.01 -14.30
N GLU A 177 -12.76 5.28 -14.53
CA GLU A 177 -11.76 4.26 -14.88
C GLU A 177 -11.02 3.74 -13.64
N TRP A 178 -10.50 2.51 -13.76
CA TRP A 178 -9.80 1.85 -12.67
C TRP A 178 -8.34 2.28 -12.61
N ASN A 179 -7.91 2.73 -11.45
CA ASN A 179 -6.52 2.97 -11.07
C ASN A 179 -5.96 1.76 -10.33
N ARG A 180 -4.67 1.50 -10.50
CA ARG A 180 -3.94 0.46 -9.77
C ARG A 180 -2.81 1.10 -8.96
N LEU A 181 -2.94 1.04 -7.64
CA LEU A 181 -1.92 1.46 -6.68
C LEU A 181 -1.16 0.21 -6.20
N GLU A 182 0.17 0.26 -6.27
CA GLU A 182 1.03 -0.74 -5.66
C GLU A 182 1.90 -0.09 -4.60
N VAL A 183 1.93 -0.67 -3.41
CA VAL A 183 2.75 -0.22 -2.29
C VAL A 183 3.61 -1.37 -1.82
N ILE A 184 4.92 -1.22 -1.89
CA ILE A 184 5.88 -2.19 -1.34
C ILE A 184 6.42 -1.63 -0.03
N CYS A 185 5.99 -2.21 1.09
CA CYS A 185 6.53 -1.93 2.40
C CYS A 185 7.56 -3.02 2.74
N LYS A 186 8.84 -2.67 2.90
CA LYS A 186 9.90 -3.64 3.26
C LYS A 186 10.92 -3.02 4.21
N GLY A 187 11.05 -3.58 5.41
CA GLY A 187 11.84 -2.98 6.48
C GLY A 187 11.29 -1.59 6.79
N ASP A 188 12.17 -0.60 6.72
CA ASP A 188 11.90 0.83 6.88
C ASP A 188 11.75 1.57 5.55
N THR A 189 11.51 0.85 4.45
CA THR A 189 11.29 1.43 3.11
C THR A 189 9.86 1.24 2.63
N ILE A 190 9.36 2.23 1.87
CA ILE A 190 8.07 2.20 1.19
C ILE A 190 8.25 2.72 -0.24
N HIS A 191 7.85 1.90 -1.22
CA HIS A 191 7.87 2.27 -2.63
C HIS A 191 6.45 2.24 -3.19
N VAL A 192 6.10 3.22 -4.02
CA VAL A 192 4.73 3.42 -4.52
C VAL A 192 4.71 3.52 -6.03
N TRP A 193 3.78 2.79 -6.65
CA TRP A 193 3.45 2.91 -8.06
C TRP A 193 1.96 3.20 -8.26
N VAL A 194 1.64 4.03 -9.24
CA VAL A 194 0.28 4.27 -9.72
C VAL A 194 0.25 3.94 -11.20
N ASN A 195 -0.61 3.02 -11.62
CA ASN A 195 -0.75 2.55 -13.01
C ASN A 195 0.55 2.09 -13.68
N GLY A 196 1.54 1.67 -12.89
CA GLY A 196 2.86 1.22 -13.37
C GLY A 196 3.93 2.31 -13.33
N ASP A 197 3.55 3.58 -13.15
CA ASP A 197 4.49 4.67 -12.95
C ASP A 197 5.00 4.67 -11.52
N HIS A 198 6.31 4.81 -11.36
CA HIS A 198 6.94 4.85 -10.05
C HIS A 198 6.83 6.27 -9.48
N VAL A 199 5.97 6.45 -8.48
CA VAL A 199 5.57 7.79 -8.01
C VAL A 199 6.22 8.17 -6.69
N ASN A 200 6.69 7.23 -5.87
CA ASN A 200 7.30 7.60 -4.59
C ASN A 200 8.28 6.56 -4.04
N ASP A 201 9.44 7.03 -3.56
CA ASP A 201 10.43 6.26 -2.80
C ASP A 201 10.58 6.90 -1.42
N GLY A 202 10.36 6.11 -0.36
CA GLY A 202 10.61 6.51 1.00
C GLY A 202 11.45 5.49 1.78
N PHE A 203 12.22 5.99 2.73
CA PHE A 203 13.13 5.25 3.59
C PHE A 203 13.17 5.86 5.00
N ASP A 204 13.89 5.23 5.93
CA ASP A 204 13.94 5.62 7.34
C ASP A 204 12.54 5.80 7.97
N CYS A 205 11.59 4.94 7.59
CA CYS A 205 10.25 4.95 8.19
C CYS A 205 10.36 4.74 9.71
N THR A 206 9.69 5.59 10.49
CA THR A 206 9.63 5.44 11.96
C THR A 206 8.81 4.22 12.41
N THR A 207 8.06 3.61 11.48
CA THR A 207 7.31 2.37 11.68
C THR A 207 7.49 1.41 10.52
N THR A 208 7.59 0.11 10.82
CA THR A 208 7.80 -0.98 9.85
C THR A 208 6.71 -2.05 9.90
N LYS A 209 5.68 -1.85 10.74
CA LYS A 209 4.60 -2.80 10.96
C LYS A 209 3.36 -2.09 11.50
N GLY A 210 2.19 -2.52 11.04
CA GLY A 210 0.90 -2.12 11.61
C GLY A 210 -0.26 -2.59 10.76
N GLN A 211 -1.44 -2.12 11.08
CA GLN A 211 -2.66 -2.41 10.33
C GLN A 211 -2.66 -1.66 8.98
N ILE A 212 -3.58 -2.04 8.11
CA ILE A 212 -3.89 -1.29 6.89
C ILE A 212 -5.25 -0.64 7.10
N ALA A 213 -5.40 0.63 6.73
CA ALA A 213 -6.68 1.31 6.77
C ALA A 213 -7.05 1.93 5.42
N ILE A 214 -8.34 1.92 5.11
CA ILE A 214 -8.95 2.63 3.97
C ILE A 214 -9.73 3.82 4.52
N GLN A 215 -9.57 4.98 3.90
CA GLN A 215 -10.19 6.22 4.34
C GLN A 215 -11.57 6.46 3.71
N ALA A 216 -12.46 7.10 4.45
CA ALA A 216 -13.65 7.76 3.94
C ALA A 216 -13.51 9.27 4.19
N GLU A 217 -13.42 10.07 3.13
CA GLU A 217 -13.34 11.53 3.24
C GLU A 217 -14.01 12.26 2.06
N GLY A 218 -15.28 12.63 2.25
CA GLY A 218 -16.03 13.54 1.39
C GLY A 218 -16.80 12.88 0.26
N VAL A 219 -16.16 12.05 -0.58
CA VAL A 219 -16.80 11.46 -1.78
C VAL A 219 -16.59 9.96 -1.88
N GLU A 220 -17.44 9.30 -2.69
CA GLU A 220 -17.43 7.85 -2.86
C GLU A 220 -16.22 7.36 -3.66
N CYS A 221 -15.55 6.31 -3.18
CA CYS A 221 -14.46 5.60 -3.85
C CYS A 221 -14.72 4.09 -3.82
N GLU A 222 -14.59 3.43 -4.96
CA GLU A 222 -14.84 1.98 -5.10
C GLU A 222 -13.53 1.21 -5.23
N PHE A 223 -13.47 0.05 -4.58
CA PHE A 223 -12.32 -0.85 -4.55
C PHE A 223 -12.76 -2.25 -4.99
N ARG A 224 -12.24 -2.73 -6.12
CA ARG A 224 -12.51 -4.12 -6.56
C ARG A 224 -11.43 -5.10 -6.10
N LYS A 225 -10.27 -4.60 -5.70
CA LYS A 225 -9.15 -5.42 -5.21
C LYS A 225 -8.41 -4.68 -4.09
N ILE A 226 -8.20 -5.39 -3.00
CA ILE A 226 -7.24 -5.04 -1.95
C ILE A 226 -6.53 -6.34 -1.58
N GLU A 227 -5.30 -6.50 -2.05
CA GLU A 227 -4.57 -7.76 -2.00
C GLU A 227 -3.16 -7.56 -1.44
N LEU A 228 -2.78 -8.39 -0.48
CA LEU A 228 -1.49 -8.33 0.19
C LEU A 228 -0.68 -9.59 -0.10
N THR A 229 0.53 -9.42 -0.61
CA THR A 229 1.51 -10.50 -0.78
C THR A 229 2.63 -10.33 0.24
N PRO A 230 2.81 -11.24 1.21
CA PRO A 230 3.92 -11.17 2.16
C PRO A 230 5.27 -11.20 1.45
N LEU A 231 6.25 -10.43 1.91
CA LEU A 231 7.61 -10.44 1.40
C LEU A 231 8.52 -11.13 2.40
N LYS A 232 9.55 -11.81 1.88
CA LYS A 232 10.61 -12.37 2.73
C LYS A 232 11.42 -11.24 3.35
N ASN A 233 11.76 -11.42 4.63
CA ASN A 233 12.70 -10.59 5.36
C ASN A 233 14.08 -10.60 4.68
#